data_AF-A0A0A1I3M5-F1
#
_entry.id   AF-A0A0A1I3M5-F1
#
_cell.length_a   1.000
_cell.length_b   1.000
_cell.length_c   1.000
_cell.angle_alpha   90.00
_cell.angle_beta   90.00
_cell.angle_gamma   90.00
#
_symmetry.space_group_name_H-M   'P 1'
#
loop_
_entity.id
_entity.type
_entity.pdbx_description
1 polymer ?
#
loop_
_entity_poly.entity_id
_entity_poly.type
_entity_poly.pdbx_seq_one_letter_code
_entity_poly.pdbx_strand_id
1 'polypeptide(L)' 'MPGFHEVRVSARHLYQKVGKDGQKIAGHASETMTKNYQRDDAEIVWSEAIPDLNISEITG' A
#
# COMPACT_ATOMS: atom_id res chain seq x y z
N MET A 1 3.08 5.76 16.52
CA MET A 1 3.89 5.32 15.36
C MET A 1 3.12 4.22 14.66
N PRO A 2 2.98 4.27 13.32
CA PRO A 2 2.35 3.19 12.58
C PRO A 2 3.14 1.89 12.79
N GLY A 3 2.45 0.81 13.09
CA GLY A 3 3.03 -0.52 13.10
C GLY A 3 3.24 -1.07 11.69
N PHE A 4 3.74 -2.30 11.62
CA PHE A 4 4.03 -2.97 10.35
C PHE A 4 2.77 -3.12 9.46
N HIS A 5 1.60 -3.28 10.08
CA HIS A 5 0.34 -3.41 9.36
C HIS A 5 -0.03 -2.09 8.66
N GLU A 6 0.02 -0.96 9.37
CA GLU A 6 -0.32 0.35 8.81
C GLU A 6 0.65 0.78 7.70
N VAL A 7 1.94 0.42 7.81
CA VAL A 7 2.93 0.66 6.74
C VAL A 7 2.58 -0.14 5.47
N ARG A 8 2.17 -1.40 5.61
CA ARG A 8 1.75 -2.23 4.46
C ARG A 8 0.49 -1.70 3.80
N VAL A 9 -0.47 -1.25 4.60
CA VAL A 9 -1.71 -0.62 4.14
C VAL A 9 -1.40 0.67 3.35
N SER A 10 -0.48 1.51 3.85
CA SER A 10 0.00 2.71 3.16
C SER A 10 0.72 2.42 1.83
N ALA A 11 1.66 1.48 1.83
CA ALA A 11 2.35 1.06 0.61
C ALA A 11 1.37 0.56 -0.46
N ARG A 12 0.36 -0.22 -0.04
CA ARG A 12 -0.68 -0.73 -0.92
C ARG A 12 -1.53 0.38 -1.53
N HIS A 13 -1.99 1.33 -0.71
CA HIS A 13 -2.78 2.47 -1.15
C HIS A 13 -2.04 3.33 -2.20
N LEU A 14 -0.77 3.66 -1.95
CA LEU A 14 0.05 4.45 -2.89
C LEU A 14 0.26 3.73 -4.23
N TYR A 15 0.45 2.41 -4.20
CA TYR A 15 0.61 1.61 -5.42
C TYR A 15 -0.67 1.60 -6.28
N GLN A 16 -1.84 1.51 -5.63
CA GLN A 16 -3.13 1.60 -6.32
C GLN A 16 -3.40 2.98 -6.88
N LYS A 17 -3.00 4.05 -6.18
CA LYS A 17 -3.17 5.45 -6.63
C LYS A 17 -2.46 5.74 -7.96
N VAL A 18 -1.36 5.04 -8.24
CA VAL A 18 -0.64 5.12 -9.54
C VAL A 18 -1.11 4.09 -10.57
N GLY A 19 -2.29 3.49 -10.36
CA GLY A 19 -2.92 2.54 -11.29
C GLY A 19 -2.32 1.14 -11.29
N LYS A 20 -1.46 0.80 -10.32
CA LYS A 20 -0.86 -0.53 -10.21
C LYS A 20 -1.71 -1.46 -9.34
N ASP A 21 -1.56 -2.77 -9.55
CA ASP A 21 -2.34 -3.79 -8.87
C ASP A 21 -1.88 -3.99 -7.41
N GLY A 22 -2.73 -3.57 -6.46
CA GLY A 22 -2.48 -3.70 -5.02
C GLY A 22 -2.46 -5.16 -4.51
N GLN A 23 -3.08 -6.11 -5.20
CA GLN A 23 -3.03 -7.54 -4.82
C GLN A 23 -1.60 -8.07 -4.89
N LYS A 24 -0.86 -7.70 -5.95
CA LYS A 24 0.50 -8.20 -6.22
C LYS A 24 1.49 -7.87 -5.11
N ILE A 25 1.27 -6.77 -4.40
CA ILE A 25 2.14 -6.33 -3.29
C ILE A 25 1.56 -6.64 -1.91
N ALA A 26 0.27 -6.99 -1.83
CA ALA A 26 -0.36 -7.37 -0.57
C ALA A 26 0.16 -8.71 -0.04
N GLY A 27 0.63 -9.61 -0.92
CA GLY A 27 1.11 -10.93 -0.54
C GLY A 27 0.00 -11.86 -0.04
N HIS A 28 -1.25 -11.59 -0.43
CA HIS A 28 -2.43 -12.36 -0.02
C HIS A 28 -2.71 -13.52 -0.98
N ALA A 29 -3.23 -14.63 -0.44
CA ALA A 29 -3.52 -15.85 -1.20
C ALA A 29 -4.70 -15.70 -2.18
N SER A 30 -5.59 -14.72 -1.96
CA SER A 30 -6.73 -14.46 -2.85
C SER A 30 -7.10 -12.98 -2.86
N GLU A 31 -7.84 -12.57 -3.89
CA GLU A 31 -8.39 -11.21 -3.98
C GLU A 31 -9.38 -10.91 -2.86
N THR A 32 -10.17 -11.90 -2.44
CA THR A 32 -11.14 -11.76 -1.36
C THR A 32 -10.47 -11.35 -0.05
N MET A 33 -9.29 -11.92 0.25
CA MET A 33 -8.52 -11.52 1.43
C MET A 33 -8.11 -10.04 1.36
N THR A 34 -7.67 -9.57 0.21
CA THR A 34 -7.32 -8.16 0.02
C THR A 34 -8.52 -7.26 0.18
N LYS A 35 -9.66 -7.60 -0.41
CA LYS A 35 -10.90 -6.82 -0.26
C LYS A 35 -11.33 -6.72 1.20
N ASN A 36 -11.19 -7.80 1.98
CA ASN A 36 -11.51 -7.78 3.40
C ASN A 36 -10.57 -6.89 4.20
N TYR A 37 -9.27 -6.89 3.88
CA TYR A 37 -8.29 -5.97 4.48
C TYR A 37 -8.58 -4.51 4.15
N GLN A 38 -9.18 -4.24 2.99
CA GLN A 38 -9.55 -2.89 2.56
C GLN A 38 -10.88 -2.38 3.09
N ARG A 39 -11.68 -3.25 3.72
CA ARG A 39 -13.08 -2.93 4.04
C ARG A 39 -13.21 -1.65 4.86
N ASP A 40 -12.23 -1.40 5.72
CA ASP A 40 -12.23 -0.31 6.67
C ASP A 40 -11.28 0.84 6.19
N ASP A 41 -10.72 0.76 4.98
CA ASP A 41 -9.83 1.78 4.39
C ASP A 41 -10.53 3.14 4.19
N ALA A 42 -11.86 3.15 4.09
CA ALA A 42 -12.66 4.35 3.90
C ALA A 42 -12.61 5.31 5.12
N GLU A 43 -12.29 4.79 6.30
CA GLU A 43 -12.16 5.57 7.54
C GLU A 43 -10.72 6.09 7.76
N ILE A 44 -9.77 5.65 6.94
CA ILE A 44 -8.37 6.05 7.04
C ILE A 44 -8.18 7.44 6.44
N VAL A 45 -7.68 8.37 7.26
CA VAL A 45 -7.16 9.65 6.77
C VAL A 45 -5.78 9.41 6.17
N TRP A 46 -5.71 9.39 4.85
CA TRP A 46 -4.46 9.21 4.12
C TRP A 46 -3.65 10.52 4.11
N SER A 47 -2.44 10.48 4.66
CA SER A 47 -1.48 11.56 4.42
C SER A 47 -1.10 11.57 2.95
N GLU A 48 -1.17 12.74 2.32
CA GLU A 48 -0.65 12.88 0.97
C GLU A 48 0.87 12.74 0.99
N ALA A 49 1.37 11.69 0.36
CA ALA A 49 2.78 11.46 0.13
C ALA A 49 3.06 11.47 -1.37
N ILE A 50 4.11 12.19 -1.76
CA ILE A 50 4.67 12.11 -3.11
C ILE A 50 5.74 11.02 -3.05
N PRO A 51 5.56 9.87 -3.74
CA PRO A 51 6.61 8.87 -3.82
C PRO A 51 7.70 9.37 -4.77
N ASP A 52 8.66 10.10 -4.23
CA ASP A 52 9.84 10.64 -4.93
C ASP A 52 11.10 9.76 -4.72
N LEU A 53 11.02 8.74 -3.86
CA LEU A 53 12.10 7.83 -3.58
C LEU A 53 12.44 6.97 -4.81
N ASN A 54 13.57 7.27 -5.45
CA ASN A 54 14.13 6.44 -6.51
C ASN A 54 15.10 5.39 -5.93
N ILE A 55 14.64 4.15 -5.77
CA ILE A 55 15.45 3.06 -5.20
C ILE A 55 16.66 2.73 -6.10
N SER A 56 16.61 2.99 -7.41
CA SER A 56 17.76 2.73 -8.30
C SER A 56 18.96 3.64 -7.98
N GLU A 57 18.74 4.74 -7.27
CA GLU A 57 19.81 5.64 -6.80
C GLU A 57 20.44 5.18 -5.48
N ILE A 58 19.81 4.21 -4.81
CA ILE A 58 20.26 3.66 -3.52
C ILE A 58 21.01 2.34 -3.72
N THR A 59 20.67 1.57 -4.75
CA THR A 59 21.35 0.32 -5.08
C THR A 59 22.48 0.59 -6.08
N GLY A 60 23.71 0.70 -5.58
CA GLY A 60 24.95 0.54 -6.33
C GLY A 60 25.38 -0.92 -6.42
#